data_AF-A0A2N9ICB6-F1
#
_entry.id   AF-A0A2N9ICB6-F1
#
_cell.length_a   1.000
_cell.length_b   1.000
_cell.length_c   1.000
_cell.angle_alpha   90.00
_cell.angle_beta   90.00
_cell.angle_gamma   90.00
#
_symmetry.space_group_name_H-M   'P 1'
#
loop_
_entity.id
_entity.type
_entity.pdbx_description
1 polymer ?
#
loop_
_entity_poly.entity_id
_entity_poly.type
_entity_poly.pdbx_seq_one_letter_code
_entity_poly.pdbx_strand_id
1 'polypeptide(L)'
;MISLWFSTGLKRSFNKFNRKMKTQWKLLSRIKKVQEDLLTLKEQCHELLKAKQDLIDKARTTLVGNRTLLQQMQASVGIPLISDSDDPAFANFNQIVDEWEAQVRSRTGNWMQTKKRTTLVLPGVTFLHIKEYGHSNHCLLWPLAARLWCHLVEA
;
A
#
# COMPACT_ATOMS: atom_id res chain seq x y z
N MET A 1 46.02 -23.76 -28.77
CA MET A 1 44.70 -23.41 -29.36
C MET A 1 43.54 -23.65 -28.39
N ILE A 2 43.46 -24.83 -27.75
CA ILE A 2 42.37 -25.21 -26.81
C ILE A 2 42.31 -24.31 -25.55
N SER A 3 43.46 -23.97 -24.95
CA SER A 3 43.54 -23.10 -23.77
C SER A 3 43.01 -21.68 -24.01
N LEU A 4 43.28 -21.13 -25.20
CA LEU A 4 42.79 -19.81 -25.61
C LEU A 4 41.27 -19.81 -25.82
N TRP A 5 40.74 -20.89 -26.39
CA TRP A 5 39.30 -21.08 -26.58
C TRP A 5 38.57 -21.24 -25.24
N PHE A 6 39.13 -22.01 -24.32
CA PHE A 6 38.60 -22.16 -22.97
C PHE A 6 38.60 -20.83 -22.19
N SER A 7 39.72 -20.09 -22.23
CA SER A 7 39.85 -18.78 -21.57
C SER A 7 38.86 -17.74 -22.12
N THR A 8 38.69 -17.68 -23.44
CA THR A 8 37.74 -16.77 -24.08
C THR A 8 36.28 -17.17 -23.81
N GLY A 9 35.97 -18.47 -23.77
CA GLY A 9 34.66 -18.99 -23.39
C GLY A 9 34.27 -18.65 -21.95
N LEU A 10 35.22 -18.78 -21.01
CA LEU A 10 35.03 -18.42 -19.60
C LEU A 10 34.78 -16.91 -19.44
N LYS A 11 35.58 -16.07 -20.11
CA LYS A 11 35.44 -14.61 -20.06
C LYS A 11 34.07 -14.15 -20.61
N ARG A 12 33.59 -14.75 -21.71
CA ARG A 12 32.27 -14.46 -22.27
C ARG A 12 31.14 -14.84 -21.31
N SER A 13 31.24 -16.01 -20.69
CA SER A 13 30.23 -16.51 -19.75
C SER A 13 30.17 -15.65 -18.49
N PHE A 14 31.32 -15.26 -17.94
CA PHE A 14 31.41 -14.36 -16.79
C PHE A 14 30.81 -12.97 -17.09
N ASN A 15 31.14 -12.39 -18.26
CA ASN A 15 30.56 -11.11 -18.67
C ASN A 15 29.04 -11.17 -18.81
N LYS A 16 28.51 -12.29 -19.36
CA LYS A 16 27.06 -12.50 -19.49
C LYS A 16 26.39 -12.61 -18.12
N PHE A 17 26.98 -13.35 -17.18
CA PHE A 17 26.48 -13.48 -15.80
C PHE A 17 26.47 -12.12 -15.09
N ASN A 18 27.57 -11.36 -15.14
CA ASN A 18 27.65 -10.04 -14.52
C ASN A 18 26.63 -9.06 -15.11
N ARG A 19 26.42 -9.08 -16.43
CA ARG A 19 25.38 -8.26 -17.09
C ARG A 19 23.98 -8.63 -16.58
N LYS A 20 23.67 -9.92 -16.45
CA LYS A 20 22.39 -10.40 -15.93
C LYS A 20 22.20 -9.98 -14.47
N MET A 21 23.22 -10.14 -13.63
CA MET A 21 23.21 -9.72 -12.23
C MET A 21 22.95 -8.21 -12.10
N LYS A 22 23.61 -7.37 -12.92
CA LYS A 22 23.34 -5.93 -12.98
C LYS A 22 21.89 -5.60 -13.35
N THR A 23 21.31 -6.31 -14.32
CA THR A 23 19.90 -6.14 -14.69
C THR A 23 18.96 -6.53 -13.54
N GLN A 24 19.26 -7.61 -12.82
CA GLN A 24 18.50 -8.04 -11.65
C GLN A 24 18.54 -6.99 -10.53
N TRP A 25 19.71 -6.44 -10.21
CA TRP A 25 19.83 -5.39 -9.20
C TRP A 25 19.05 -4.11 -9.56
N LYS A 26 19.07 -3.70 -10.83
CA LYS A 26 18.26 -2.56 -11.31
C LYS A 26 16.76 -2.80 -11.17
N LEU A 27 16.31 -4.03 -11.40
CA LEU A 27 14.90 -4.37 -11.22
C LEU A 27 14.54 -4.35 -9.74
N LEU A 28 15.38 -4.93 -8.88
CA LEU A 28 15.18 -4.93 -7.43
C LEU A 28 15.13 -3.51 -6.85
N SER A 29 16.00 -2.59 -7.30
CA SER A 29 15.96 -1.20 -6.83
C SER A 29 14.69 -0.48 -7.26
N ARG A 30 14.20 -0.72 -8.49
CA ARG A 30 12.91 -0.17 -8.95
C ARG A 30 11.73 -0.73 -8.16
N ILE A 31 11.74 -2.02 -7.85
CA ILE A 31 10.70 -2.66 -7.03
C ILE A 31 10.69 -2.05 -5.63
N LYS A 32 11.86 -1.91 -5.00
CA LYS A 32 11.97 -1.25 -3.68
C LYS A 32 11.44 0.18 -3.71
N LYS A 33 11.84 0.95 -4.73
CA LYS A 33 11.35 2.32 -4.91
C LYS A 33 9.82 2.37 -5.04
N VAL A 34 9.23 1.52 -5.89
CA VAL A 34 7.76 1.45 -6.03
C VAL A 34 7.09 1.06 -4.71
N GLN A 35 7.69 0.15 -3.94
CA GLN A 35 7.18 -0.23 -2.62
C GLN A 35 7.19 0.95 -1.63
N GLU A 36 8.28 1.72 -1.61
CA GLU A 36 8.38 2.95 -0.80
C GLU A 36 7.37 4.00 -1.26
N ASP A 37 7.30 4.29 -2.56
CA ASP A 37 6.35 5.24 -3.15
C ASP A 37 4.89 4.86 -2.83
N LEU A 38 4.55 3.56 -2.84
CA LEU A 38 3.22 3.07 -2.45
C LEU A 38 2.91 3.29 -0.97
N LEU A 39 3.90 3.14 -0.08
CA LEU A 39 3.72 3.42 1.34
C LEU A 39 3.50 4.91 1.58
N THR A 40 4.30 5.77 0.93
CA THR A 40 4.13 7.22 1.01
C THR A 40 2.79 7.67 0.44
N LEU A 41 2.39 7.14 -0.72
CA LEU A 41 1.09 7.45 -1.32
C LEU A 41 -0.06 7.01 -0.42
N LYS A 42 0.06 5.84 0.20
CA LYS A 42 -0.93 5.36 1.17
C LYS A 42 -1.09 6.36 2.32
N GLU A 43 0.02 6.83 2.90
CA GLU A 43 -0.02 7.80 3.99
C GLU A 43 -0.69 9.12 3.55
N GLN A 44 -0.30 9.64 2.39
CA GLN A 44 -0.91 10.85 1.83
C GLN A 44 -2.42 10.71 1.60
N CYS A 45 -2.89 9.54 1.16
CA CYS A 45 -4.32 9.25 1.05
C CYS A 45 -5.03 9.25 2.40
N HIS A 46 -4.40 8.76 3.48
CA HIS A 46 -5.00 8.79 4.83
C HIS A 46 -5.12 10.22 5.34
N GLU A 47 -4.08 11.03 5.18
CA GLU A 47 -4.11 12.45 5.56
C GLU A 47 -5.16 13.23 4.76
N LEU A 48 -5.30 12.95 3.46
CA LEU A 48 -6.34 13.57 2.63
C LEU A 48 -7.75 13.18 3.09
N LEU A 49 -7.97 11.90 3.43
CA LEU A 49 -9.26 11.44 3.95
C LEU A 49 -9.59 12.11 5.29
N LYS A 50 -8.60 12.24 6.18
CA LYS A 50 -8.73 12.95 7.45
C LYS A 50 -9.07 14.42 7.24
N ALA A 51 -8.33 15.12 6.37
CA ALA A 51 -8.61 16.51 6.05
C ALA A 51 -10.03 16.71 5.46
N LYS A 52 -10.52 15.75 4.67
CA LYS A 52 -11.89 15.76 4.15
C LYS A 52 -12.93 15.56 5.26
N GLN A 53 -12.69 14.65 6.20
CA GLN A 53 -13.56 14.47 7.37
C GLN A 53 -13.63 15.77 8.18
N ASP A 54 -12.49 16.39 8.47
CA ASP A 54 -12.44 17.65 9.23
C ASP A 54 -13.23 18.77 8.53
N LEU A 55 -13.19 18.82 7.20
CA LEU A 55 -13.98 19.78 6.42
C LEU A 55 -15.49 19.51 6.51
N ILE A 56 -15.89 18.24 6.46
CA ILE A 56 -17.29 17.82 6.63
C ILE A 56 -17.79 18.19 8.03
N ASP A 57 -16.99 17.92 9.06
CA ASP A 57 -17.34 18.22 10.45
C ASP A 57 -17.49 19.73 10.68
N LYS A 58 -16.58 20.53 10.11
CA LYS A 58 -16.68 22.00 10.13
C LYS A 58 -17.93 22.49 9.39
N ALA A 59 -18.19 21.99 8.18
CA ALA A 59 -19.36 22.35 7.40
C ALA A 59 -20.66 22.00 8.15
N ARG A 60 -20.73 20.82 8.76
CA ARG A 60 -21.87 20.38 9.58
C ARG A 60 -22.07 21.29 10.78
N THR A 61 -21.00 21.60 11.52
CA THR A 61 -21.06 22.47 12.70
C THR A 61 -21.56 23.87 12.34
N THR A 62 -21.02 24.46 11.27
CA THR A 62 -21.47 25.77 10.78
C THR A 62 -22.91 25.74 10.29
N LEU A 63 -23.31 24.70 9.55
CA LEU A 63 -24.67 24.59 9.02
C LEU A 63 -25.72 24.46 10.14
N VAL A 64 -25.46 23.59 11.13
CA VAL A 64 -26.32 23.43 12.31
C VAL A 64 -26.37 24.72 13.14
N GLY A 65 -25.24 25.41 13.31
CA GLY A 65 -25.17 26.70 14.00
C GLY A 65 -26.00 27.79 13.30
N ASN A 66 -25.82 27.96 11.99
CA ASN A 66 -26.58 28.92 11.19
C ASN A 66 -28.08 28.63 11.23
N ARG A 67 -28.45 27.35 11.16
CA ARG A 67 -29.85 26.92 11.23
C ARG A 67 -30.48 27.23 12.58
N THR A 68 -29.76 26.97 13.66
CA THR A 68 -30.22 27.30 15.02
C THR A 68 -30.51 28.78 15.15
N LEU A 69 -29.62 29.63 14.62
CA LEU A 69 -29.81 31.08 14.61
C LEU A 69 -31.05 31.48 13.79
N LEU A 70 -31.22 30.91 12.59
CA LEU A 70 -32.39 31.18 11.75
C LEU A 70 -33.69 30.77 12.42
N GLN A 71 -33.72 29.61 13.09
CA GLN A 71 -34.89 29.15 13.84
C GLN A 71 -35.22 30.07 15.01
N GLN A 72 -34.22 30.58 15.73
CA GLN A 72 -34.42 31.58 16.79
C GLN A 72 -35.00 32.89 16.23
N MET A 73 -34.51 33.34 15.07
CA MET A 73 -35.03 34.52 14.38
C MET A 73 -36.46 34.31 13.85
N GLN A 74 -36.78 33.13 13.33
CA GLN A 74 -38.14 32.79 12.90
C GLN A 74 -39.11 32.79 14.08
N ALA A 75 -38.72 32.18 15.20
CA ALA A 75 -39.52 32.14 16.42
C ALA A 75 -39.80 33.54 16.99
N SER A 76 -38.84 34.47 16.91
CA SER A 76 -39.02 35.85 17.41
C SER A 76 -39.95 36.71 16.56
N VAL A 77 -40.12 36.37 15.27
CA VAL A 77 -41.00 37.08 14.32
C VAL A 77 -42.33 36.32 14.11
N GLY A 78 -42.54 35.19 14.79
CA GLY A 78 -43.76 34.38 14.67
C GLY A 78 -43.89 33.64 13.33
N ILE A 79 -42.77 33.41 12.64
CA ILE A 79 -42.72 32.63 11.39
C ILE A 79 -42.66 31.14 11.75
N PRO A 80 -43.43 30.26 11.08
CA PRO A 80 -43.36 28.83 11.30
C PRO A 80 -41.93 28.29 11.12
N LEU A 81 -41.47 27.48 12.08
CA LEU A 81 -40.19 26.78 11.96
C LEU A 81 -40.28 25.73 10.85
N ILE A 82 -39.29 25.74 9.96
CA ILE A 82 -39.11 24.67 8.97
C ILE A 82 -38.39 23.50 9.66
N SER A 83 -38.94 22.30 9.56
CA SER A 83 -38.33 21.10 10.14
C SER A 83 -37.08 20.66 9.35
N ASP A 84 -36.23 19.84 9.95
CA ASP A 84 -34.97 19.39 9.35
C ASP A 84 -35.16 18.54 8.09
N SER A 85 -36.27 17.81 7.99
CA SER A 85 -36.63 17.04 6.80
C SER A 85 -37.22 17.91 5.69
N ASP A 86 -37.79 19.07 6.05
CA ASP A 86 -38.48 19.97 5.12
C ASP A 86 -37.52 21.00 4.50
N ASP A 87 -36.27 21.05 4.94
CA ASP A 87 -35.21 21.83 4.31
C ASP A 87 -34.46 20.98 3.26
N PRO A 88 -34.72 21.20 1.96
CA PRO A 88 -34.10 20.40 0.90
C PRO A 88 -32.58 20.58 0.83
N ALA A 89 -32.03 21.72 1.25
CA ALA A 89 -30.59 21.95 1.25
C ALA A 89 -29.91 21.18 2.39
N PHE A 90 -30.53 21.15 3.57
CA PHE A 90 -30.02 20.39 4.73
C PHE A 90 -30.12 18.87 4.49
N ALA A 91 -31.24 18.39 3.95
CA ALA A 91 -31.42 16.98 3.60
C ALA A 91 -30.40 16.52 2.55
N ASN A 92 -30.17 17.32 1.50
CA ASN A 92 -29.17 17.02 0.46
C ASN A 92 -27.74 16.95 1.04
N PHE A 93 -27.37 17.88 1.92
CA PHE A 93 -26.06 17.85 2.59
C PHE A 93 -25.86 16.55 3.38
N ASN A 94 -26.86 16.12 4.16
CA ASN A 94 -26.75 14.87 4.92
C ASN A 94 -26.64 13.65 4.00
N GLN A 95 -27.40 13.60 2.92
CA GLN A 95 -27.30 12.53 1.93
C GLN A 95 -25.88 12.43 1.33
N ILE A 96 -25.28 13.57 0.96
CA ILE A 96 -23.92 13.61 0.39
C ILE A 96 -22.88 13.12 1.42
N VAL A 97 -23.05 13.49 2.69
CA VAL A 97 -22.17 13.03 3.79
C VAL A 97 -22.30 11.52 3.98
N ASP A 98 -23.52 11.00 4.04
CA ASP A 98 -23.80 9.58 4.24
C ASP A 98 -23.26 8.73 3.08
N GLU A 99 -23.43 9.20 1.84
CA GLU A 99 -22.87 8.54 0.66
C GLU A 99 -21.35 8.49 0.74
N TRP A 100 -20.71 9.60 1.11
CA TRP A 100 -19.26 9.65 1.24
C TRP A 100 -18.76 8.71 2.33
N GLU A 101 -19.40 8.66 3.51
CA GLU A 101 -19.04 7.71 4.57
C GLU A 101 -19.16 6.25 4.10
N ALA A 102 -20.21 5.93 3.33
CA ALA A 102 -20.38 4.61 2.74
C ALA A 102 -19.27 4.26 1.74
N GLN A 103 -18.82 5.23 0.94
CA GLN A 103 -17.68 5.05 0.02
C GLN A 103 -16.36 4.82 0.77
N VAL A 104 -16.11 5.55 1.86
CA VAL A 104 -14.90 5.35 2.69
C VAL A 104 -14.91 3.97 3.37
N ARG A 105 -16.06 3.55 3.89
CA ARG A 105 -16.22 2.25 4.58
C ARG A 105 -16.08 1.06 3.62
N SER A 106 -16.72 1.12 2.46
CA SER A 106 -16.65 0.05 1.45
C SER A 106 -15.25 -0.16 0.89
N ARG A 107 -14.49 0.93 0.68
CA ARG A 107 -13.12 0.85 0.15
C ARG A 107 -12.11 0.37 1.19
N THR A 108 -12.31 0.71 2.46
CA THR A 108 -11.49 0.22 3.58
C THR A 108 -11.64 -1.30 3.77
N GLY A 109 -12.85 -1.84 3.61
CA GLY A 109 -13.11 -3.29 3.74
C GLY A 109 -12.48 -4.16 2.64
N ASN A 110 -12.34 -3.64 1.42
CA ASN A 110 -11.86 -4.43 0.27
C ASN A 110 -10.34 -4.65 0.26
N TRP A 111 -9.57 -3.70 0.82
CA TRP A 111 -8.09 -3.77 0.83
C TRP A 111 -7.52 -4.85 1.78
N MET A 112 -8.27 -5.24 2.82
CA MET A 112 -7.84 -6.28 3.76
C MET A 112 -8.01 -7.71 3.21
N GLN A 113 -8.87 -7.91 2.19
CA GLN A 113 -9.17 -9.22 1.60
C GLN A 113 -8.18 -9.66 0.52
N THR A 114 -7.43 -8.72 -0.09
CA THR A 114 -6.38 -9.05 -1.08
C THR A 114 -5.07 -9.52 -0.44
N LYS A 115 -4.98 -9.50 0.90
CA LYS A 115 -3.89 -10.13 1.66
C LYS A 115 -4.06 -11.65 1.81
N LYS A 116 -4.74 -12.32 0.88
CA LYS A 116 -4.66 -13.78 0.72
C LYS A 116 -3.41 -14.09 -0.09
N ARG A 117 -2.33 -14.33 0.67
CA ARG A 117 -1.11 -15.07 0.31
C ARG A 117 -1.24 -15.81 -1.03
N THR A 118 -0.76 -15.22 -2.12
CA THR A 118 -0.46 -15.97 -3.35
C THR A 118 0.79 -16.79 -3.05
N THR A 119 0.62 -17.91 -2.34
CA THR A 119 1.62 -18.98 -2.34
C THR A 119 1.62 -19.53 -3.76
N LEU A 120 2.60 -19.12 -4.57
CA LEU A 120 3.00 -19.88 -5.75
C LEU A 120 3.55 -21.21 -5.22
N VAL A 121 2.69 -22.23 -5.15
CA VAL A 121 3.12 -23.61 -4.92
C VAL A 121 3.80 -24.06 -6.21
N LEU A 122 5.12 -23.90 -6.28
CA LEU A 122 5.92 -24.62 -7.25
C LEU A 122 5.97 -26.09 -6.79
N PRO A 123 5.51 -27.06 -7.61
CA PRO A 123 5.56 -28.47 -7.22
C PRO A 123 7.02 -28.90 -7.06
N GLY A 124 7.36 -29.39 -5.86
CA GLY A 124 8.65 -30.04 -5.59
C GLY A 124 9.63 -29.33 -4.65
N VAL A 125 9.27 -28.19 -4.02
CA VAL A 125 10.15 -27.54 -3.04
C VAL A 125 9.56 -27.67 -1.64
N THR A 126 10.17 -28.51 -0.79
CA THR A 126 9.90 -28.54 0.64
C THR A 126 10.16 -27.16 1.23
N PHE A 127 9.09 -26.50 1.69
CA PHE A 127 9.13 -25.20 2.35
C PHE A 127 9.96 -25.31 3.64
N LEU A 128 11.21 -24.81 3.60
CA LEU A 128 11.85 -24.37 4.83
C LEU A 128 11.14 -23.08 5.25
N HIS A 129 10.38 -23.17 6.34
CA HIS A 129 9.62 -22.06 6.90
C HIS A 129 10.58 -20.98 7.42
N ILE A 130 10.99 -20.03 6.57
CA ILE A 130 11.71 -18.84 7.02
C ILE A 130 10.66 -17.86 7.53
N LYS A 131 10.42 -17.92 8.84
CA LYS A 131 9.70 -16.90 9.59
C LYS A 131 10.65 -15.71 9.68
N GLU A 132 10.50 -14.71 8.82
CA GLU A 132 11.19 -13.42 8.96
C GLU A 132 10.74 -12.77 10.28
N TYR A 133 11.50 -13.01 11.34
CA TYR A 133 11.61 -12.03 12.42
C TYR A 133 12.61 -10.98 11.95
N GLY A 134 12.20 -9.73 12.04
CA GLY A 134 13.07 -8.60 11.78
C GLY A 134 14.31 -8.61 12.68
N HIS A 135 15.29 -7.85 12.20
CA HIS A 135 16.50 -7.41 12.89
C HIS A 135 17.77 -8.29 12.72
N SER A 136 18.70 -7.70 11.96
CA SER A 136 20.16 -7.80 12.06
C SER A 136 20.87 -9.12 11.69
N ASN A 137 21.87 -8.96 10.81
CA ASN A 137 23.03 -9.83 10.52
C ASN A 137 22.88 -10.92 9.46
N HIS A 138 23.11 -10.58 8.18
CA HIS A 138 23.22 -11.54 7.08
C HIS A 138 24.61 -11.59 6.40
N CYS A 139 25.68 -11.40 7.17
CA CYS A 139 27.05 -11.64 6.68
C CYS A 139 27.52 -13.11 6.80
N LEU A 140 26.72 -14.03 7.35
CA LEU A 140 27.18 -15.40 7.66
C LEU A 140 26.56 -16.52 6.82
N LEU A 141 25.74 -16.23 5.80
CA LEU A 141 25.10 -17.28 4.99
C LEU A 141 25.94 -17.75 3.79
N TRP A 142 26.98 -17.00 3.41
CA TRP A 142 27.79 -17.35 2.24
C TRP A 142 28.75 -18.55 2.47
N PRO A 143 29.36 -18.75 3.66
CA PRO A 143 30.27 -19.89 3.88
C PRO A 143 29.60 -21.26 3.80
N LEU A 144 28.33 -21.37 4.19
CA LEU A 144 27.60 -22.65 4.16
C LEU A 144 27.16 -23.04 2.73
N ALA A 145 26.81 -22.05 1.90
CA ALA A 145 26.47 -22.29 0.50
C ALA A 145 27.70 -22.73 -0.33
N ALA A 146 28.90 -22.22 0.00
CA ALA A 146 30.14 -22.65 -0.64
C ALA A 146 30.52 -24.10 -0.25
N ARG A 147 30.27 -24.50 1.00
CA ARG A 147 30.57 -25.85 1.48
C ARG A 147 29.67 -26.92 0.87
N LEU A 148 28.39 -26.61 0.61
CA LEU A 148 27.48 -27.51 -0.08
C LEU A 148 27.83 -27.69 -1.56
N TRP A 149 28.41 -26.67 -2.21
CA TRP A 149 28.83 -26.74 -3.60
C TRP A 149 30.08 -27.62 -3.81
N CYS A 150 31.04 -27.59 -2.87
CA CYS A 150 32.20 -28.47 -2.95
C CYS A 150 31.84 -29.96 -2.82
N HIS A 151 30.88 -30.30 -1.96
CA HIS A 151 30.45 -31.70 -1.80
C HIS A 151 29.64 -32.24 -2.98
N LEU A 152 29.04 -31.38 -3.82
CA LEU A 152 28.25 -31.81 -4.97
C LEU A 152 29.08 -31.96 -6.26
N VAL A 153 30.34 -31.52 -6.26
CA VAL A 153 31.24 -31.53 -7.42
C VAL A 153 32.29 -32.66 -7.35
N GLU A 154 32.41 -33.33 -6.21
CA GLU A 154 33.30 -34.50 -6.01
C GLU A 154 32.54 -35.83 -5.82
N ALA A 155 31.28 -35.92 -6.26
CA ALA A 155 30.49 -37.16 -6.29
C ALA A 155 30.12 -37.56 -7.72
#